data_AF-A0A381UE11-F1
#
_entry.id   AF-A0A381UE11-F1
#
_cell.length_a   1.000
_cell.length_b   1.000
_cell.length_c   1.000
_cell.angle_alpha   90.00
_cell.angle_beta   90.00
_cell.angle_gamma   90.00
#
_symmetry.space_group_name_H-M   'P 1'
#
loop_
_entity.id
_entity.type
_entity.pdbx_description
1 polymer ?
#
loop_
_entity_poly.entity_id
_entity_poly.type
_entity_poly.pdbx_seq_one_letter_code
_entity_poly.pdbx_strand_id
1 'polypeptide(L)'
;MKHIWILSFFLIVFACSKKRGDDSIVLARVNDQVLTANRLESVLSPQQRTSDQIRTYIHDWVNNAILFQEAKKTGLDKDEILINKRESYFIKLVVGAYLETEASPAADLSKENIRQYYRSNAASFIRSTDDAVL
;
A
#
# COMPACT_ATOMS: atom_id res chain seq x y z
N MET A 1 -21.83 -25.82 47.02
CA MET A 1 -20.73 -25.97 46.03
C MET A 1 -21.26 -25.84 44.59
N LYS A 2 -21.73 -24.66 44.16
CA LYS A 2 -22.15 -24.42 42.75
C LYS A 2 -21.91 -22.97 42.25
N HIS A 3 -21.50 -22.04 43.11
CA HIS A 3 -21.31 -20.63 42.73
C HIS A 3 -19.86 -20.25 42.38
N ILE A 4 -18.91 -21.16 42.53
CA ILE A 4 -17.48 -20.92 42.20
C ILE A 4 -17.20 -20.97 40.69
N TRP A 5 -18.14 -21.46 39.87
CA TRP A 5 -17.98 -21.55 38.42
C TRP A 5 -18.57 -20.35 37.64
N ILE A 6 -19.14 -19.36 38.34
CA ILE A 6 -19.64 -18.11 37.72
C ILE A 6 -18.60 -16.98 37.83
N LEU A 7 -17.69 -17.05 38.81
CA LEU A 7 -16.67 -16.04 39.03
C LEU A 7 -15.51 -16.11 38.02
N SER A 8 -15.29 -17.28 37.39
CA SER A 8 -14.23 -17.45 36.38
C SER A 8 -14.62 -16.97 34.98
N PHE A 9 -15.91 -16.73 34.71
CA PHE A 9 -16.37 -16.27 33.39
C PHE A 9 -16.39 -14.73 33.28
N PHE A 10 -16.32 -14.01 34.41
CA PHE A 10 -16.42 -12.55 34.44
C PHE A 10 -15.09 -11.81 34.22
N LEU A 11 -13.96 -12.52 34.18
CA LEU A 11 -12.62 -11.92 34.09
C LEU A 11 -12.06 -11.75 32.66
N ILE A 12 -12.80 -12.16 31.62
CA ILE A 12 -12.31 -12.11 30.22
C ILE A 12 -12.76 -10.83 29.48
N VAL A 13 -13.65 -10.03 30.06
CA VAL A 13 -14.27 -8.87 29.35
C VAL A 13 -13.44 -7.56 29.36
N PHE A 14 -12.26 -7.52 29.95
CA PHE A 14 -11.44 -6.29 30.02
C PHE A 14 -10.09 -6.35 29.29
N ALA A 15 -9.88 -7.31 28.40
CA ALA A 15 -8.74 -7.30 27.48
C ALA A 15 -8.92 -6.25 26.36
N CYS A 16 -9.15 -4.99 26.73
CA CYS A 16 -9.07 -3.86 25.81
C CYS A 16 -7.59 -3.51 25.62
N SER A 17 -6.91 -4.22 24.73
CA SER A 17 -5.56 -3.85 24.31
C SER A 17 -5.66 -2.52 23.57
N LYS A 18 -5.31 -1.41 24.22
CA LYS A 18 -5.09 -0.13 23.54
C LYS A 18 -3.97 -0.38 22.53
N LYS A 19 -4.28 -0.40 21.23
CA LYS A 19 -3.25 -0.42 20.16
C LYS A 19 -2.26 0.69 20.51
N ARG A 20 -0.97 0.36 20.63
CA ARG A 20 0.10 1.36 20.74
C ARG A 20 -0.05 2.27 19.54
N GLY A 21 -0.62 3.46 19.77
CA GLY A 21 -0.80 4.46 18.75
C GLY A 21 0.58 4.97 18.36
N ASP A 22 0.71 5.36 17.10
CA ASP A 22 1.79 6.23 16.68
C ASP A 22 1.71 7.54 17.50
N ASP A 23 2.72 7.81 18.33
CA ASP A 23 2.78 8.97 19.24
C ASP A 23 3.06 10.29 18.48
N SER A 24 3.10 10.27 17.14
CA SER A 24 3.29 11.47 16.34
C SER A 24 2.04 12.37 16.30
N ILE A 25 2.25 13.60 15.83
CA ILE A 25 1.22 14.66 15.80
C ILE A 25 0.00 14.16 15.01
N VAL A 26 -1.19 14.32 15.61
CA VAL A 26 -2.47 14.05 14.95
C VAL A 26 -2.79 15.20 14.01
N LEU A 27 -2.92 14.89 12.72
CA LEU A 27 -3.26 15.85 11.66
C LEU A 27 -4.78 15.92 11.41
N ALA A 28 -5.47 14.78 11.52
CA ALA A 28 -6.93 14.70 11.38
C ALA A 28 -7.49 13.45 12.09
N ARG A 29 -8.78 13.47 12.42
CA ARG A 29 -9.51 12.32 13.01
C ARG A 29 -10.92 12.22 12.43
N VAL A 30 -11.31 11.02 12.03
CA VAL A 30 -12.67 10.68 11.60
C VAL A 30 -13.10 9.43 12.36
N ASN A 31 -13.91 9.61 13.40
CA ASN A 31 -14.31 8.55 14.35
C ASN A 31 -13.09 7.81 14.94
N ASP A 32 -12.95 6.52 14.64
CA ASP A 32 -11.87 5.64 15.10
C ASP A 32 -10.60 5.73 14.24
N GLN A 33 -10.66 6.40 13.09
CA GLN A 33 -9.52 6.58 12.19
C GLN A 33 -8.78 7.88 12.51
N VAL A 34 -7.45 7.79 12.57
CA VAL A 34 -6.56 8.92 12.90
C VAL A 34 -5.49 9.03 11.82
N LEU A 35 -5.34 10.22 11.25
CA LEU A 35 -4.21 10.57 10.40
C LEU A 35 -3.13 11.22 11.24
N THR A 36 -1.93 10.65 11.23
CA THR A 36 -0.77 11.14 11.96
C THR A 36 0.29 11.71 11.02
N ALA A 37 1.20 12.52 11.56
CA ALA A 37 2.32 13.07 10.81
C ALA A 37 3.19 11.97 10.19
N ASN A 38 3.57 10.93 10.94
CA ASN A 38 4.37 9.83 10.40
C ASN A 38 3.65 9.12 9.24
N ARG A 39 2.31 8.98 9.32
CA ARG A 39 1.55 8.37 8.22
C ARG A 39 1.62 9.23 6.96
N LEU A 40 1.47 10.55 7.07
CA LEU A 40 1.66 11.46 5.94
C LEU A 40 3.07 11.35 5.37
N GLU A 41 4.09 11.31 6.23
CA GLU A 41 5.49 11.24 5.83
C GLU A 41 5.87 9.93 5.12
N SER A 42 5.18 8.83 5.45
CA SER A 42 5.34 7.54 4.77
C SER A 42 4.80 7.53 3.34
N VAL A 43 3.98 8.52 2.98
CA VAL A 43 3.32 8.61 1.66
C VAL A 43 3.90 9.75 0.83
N LEU A 44 4.12 10.91 1.43
CA LEU A 44 4.66 12.08 0.75
C LEU A 44 6.17 12.18 1.00
N SER A 45 6.96 12.10 -0.07
CA SER A 45 8.39 12.40 -0.01
C SER A 45 8.63 13.86 0.40
N PRO A 46 9.78 14.22 1.01
CA PRO A 46 10.06 15.59 1.44
C PRO A 46 9.82 16.66 0.37
N GLN A 47 10.10 16.34 -0.90
CA GLN A 47 9.92 17.23 -2.05
C GLN A 47 8.43 17.48 -2.38
N GLN A 48 7.54 16.60 -1.94
CA GLN A 48 6.08 16.66 -2.15
C GLN A 48 5.33 17.26 -0.94
N ARG A 49 6.04 17.79 0.06
CA ARG A 49 5.45 18.33 1.29
C ARG A 49 5.25 19.84 1.22
N THR A 50 4.76 20.36 0.09
CA THR A 50 4.31 21.75 0.02
C THR A 50 3.03 21.93 0.86
N SER A 51 2.75 23.16 1.31
CA SER A 51 1.55 23.45 2.12
C SER A 51 0.26 23.02 1.43
N ASP A 52 0.18 23.20 0.11
CA ASP A 52 -0.99 22.88 -0.68
C ASP A 52 -1.13 21.38 -0.87
N GLN A 53 -0.04 20.66 -1.14
CA GLN A 53 -0.07 19.19 -1.23
C GLN A 53 -0.46 18.54 0.10
N ILE A 54 0.07 19.04 1.22
CA ILE A 54 -0.31 18.57 2.55
C ILE A 54 -1.81 18.81 2.80
N ARG A 55 -2.31 20.01 2.49
CA ARG A 55 -3.72 20.35 2.65
C ARG A 55 -4.62 19.44 1.82
N THR A 56 -4.28 19.25 0.54
CA THR A 56 -5.01 18.36 -0.37
C THR A 56 -5.01 16.93 0.15
N TYR A 57 -3.85 16.41 0.55
CA TYR A 57 -3.75 15.06 1.10
C TYR A 57 -4.62 14.86 2.36
N ILE A 58 -4.59 15.81 3.30
CA ILE A 58 -5.41 15.74 4.52
C ILE A 58 -6.90 15.78 4.16
N HIS A 59 -7.30 16.67 3.24
CA HIS A 59 -8.70 16.78 2.79
C HIS A 59 -9.19 15.50 2.13
N ASP A 60 -8.41 14.93 1.21
CA ASP A 60 -8.74 13.70 0.51
C ASP A 60 -8.79 12.51 1.48
N TRP A 61 -7.87 12.46 2.44
CA TRP A 61 -7.89 11.45 3.50
C TRP A 61 -9.17 11.52 4.34
N VAL A 62 -9.59 12.72 4.76
CA VAL A 62 -10.83 12.91 5.54
C VAL A 62 -12.04 12.47 4.72
N ASN A 63 -12.15 12.91 3.47
CA ASN A 63 -13.27 12.56 2.59
C ASN A 63 -13.36 11.05 2.37
N ASN A 64 -12.22 10.41 2.06
CA ASN A 64 -12.18 8.96 1.87
C ASN A 64 -12.53 8.22 3.16
N ALA A 65 -12.08 8.69 4.33
CA ALA A 65 -12.41 8.06 5.60
C ALA A 65 -13.92 8.12 5.90
N ILE A 66 -14.59 9.23 5.58
CA ILE A 66 -16.05 9.38 5.72
C ILE A 66 -16.77 8.45 4.74
N LEU A 67 -16.44 8.55 3.44
CA LEU A 67 -17.09 7.75 2.39
C LEU A 67 -16.89 6.25 2.60
N PHE A 68 -15.70 5.83 3.03
CA PHE A 68 -15.42 4.44 3.36
C PHE A 68 -16.29 3.95 4.52
N GLN A 69 -16.49 4.76 5.55
CA GLN A 69 -17.36 4.38 6.67
C GLN A 69 -18.84 4.26 6.23
N GLU A 70 -19.33 5.14 5.35
CA GLU A 70 -20.66 4.99 4.78
C GLU A 70 -20.79 3.73 3.91
N ALA A 71 -19.78 3.43 3.09
CA ALA A 71 -19.74 2.20 2.30
C ALA A 71 -19.73 0.92 3.16
N LYS A 72 -19.10 0.96 4.34
CA LYS A 72 -19.16 -0.15 5.30
C LYS A 72 -20.56 -0.37 5.86
N LYS A 73 -21.32 0.71 6.10
CA LYS A 73 -22.71 0.59 6.58
C LYS A 73 -23.61 -0.10 5.55
N THR A 74 -23.32 0.03 4.26
CA THR A 74 -24.04 -0.66 3.18
C THR A 74 -23.49 -2.06 2.88
N GLY A 75 -22.45 -2.51 3.60
CA GLY A 75 -21.87 -3.85 3.44
C GLY A 75 -20.92 -4.01 2.26
N LEU A 76 -20.51 -2.92 1.60
CA LEU A 76 -19.59 -2.99 0.45
C LEU A 76 -18.20 -3.52 0.84
N ASP A 77 -17.78 -3.36 2.10
CA ASP A 77 -16.53 -3.93 2.60
C ASP A 77 -16.56 -5.47 2.73
N LYS A 78 -17.74 -6.07 2.60
CA LYS A 78 -17.99 -7.51 2.68
C LYS A 78 -18.41 -8.12 1.33
N ASP A 79 -18.48 -7.30 0.28
CA ASP A 79 -18.81 -7.76 -1.06
C ASP A 79 -17.70 -8.68 -1.60
N GLU A 80 -18.08 -9.87 -2.05
CA GLU A 80 -17.14 -10.92 -2.46
C GLU A 80 -16.33 -10.50 -3.69
N ILE A 81 -16.93 -9.77 -4.63
CA ILE A 81 -16.25 -9.29 -5.84
C ILE A 81 -15.18 -8.26 -5.45
N LEU A 82 -15.50 -7.34 -4.53
CA LEU A 82 -14.56 -6.35 -4.02
C LEU A 82 -13.42 -7.00 -3.21
N ILE A 83 -13.73 -8.00 -2.39
CA ILE A 83 -12.73 -8.79 -1.64
C ILE A 83 -11.77 -9.50 -2.61
N ASN A 84 -12.29 -10.18 -3.62
CA ASN A 84 -11.47 -10.89 -4.61
C ASN A 84 -10.60 -9.94 -5.43
N LYS A 85 -11.11 -8.74 -5.77
CA LYS A 85 -10.31 -7.69 -6.40
C LYS A 85 -9.18 -7.20 -5.51
N ARG A 86 -9.46 -6.91 -4.23
CA ARG A 86 -8.45 -6.50 -3.25
C ARG A 86 -7.32 -7.54 -3.16
N GLU A 87 -7.67 -8.82 -3.09
CA GLU A 87 -6.68 -9.90 -3.01
C GLU A 87 -5.83 -9.99 -4.28
N SER A 88 -6.47 -9.93 -5.46
CA SER A 88 -5.74 -9.95 -6.73
C SER A 88 -4.77 -8.77 -6.87
N TYR A 89 -5.17 -7.57 -6.44
CA TYR A 89 -4.28 -6.41 -6.44
C TYR A 89 -3.12 -6.57 -5.46
N PHE A 90 -3.37 -7.11 -4.28
CA PHE A 90 -2.33 -7.36 -3.29
C PHE A 90 -1.29 -8.36 -3.81
N ILE A 91 -1.72 -9.48 -4.40
CA ILE A 91 -0.82 -10.46 -5.03
C ILE A 91 0.05 -9.80 -6.10
N LYS A 92 -0.56 -9.01 -6.99
CA LYS A 92 0.18 -8.31 -8.06
C LYS A 92 1.20 -7.31 -7.50
N LEU A 93 0.83 -6.57 -6.46
CA LEU A 93 1.73 -5.63 -5.79
C LEU A 93 2.95 -6.36 -5.20
N VAL A 94 2.73 -7.47 -4.51
CA VAL A 94 3.80 -8.27 -3.90
C VAL A 94 4.73 -8.86 -4.96
N VAL A 95 4.17 -9.43 -6.03
CA VAL A 95 4.97 -9.96 -7.15
C VAL A 95 5.80 -8.86 -7.82
N GLY A 96 5.21 -7.68 -8.04
CA GLY A 96 5.92 -6.53 -8.60
C GLY A 96 7.08 -6.09 -7.71
N ALA A 97 6.84 -5.93 -6.41
CA ALA A 97 7.89 -5.56 -5.45
C ALA A 97 9.02 -6.60 -5.36
N TYR A 98 8.68 -7.89 -5.44
CA TYR A 98 9.68 -8.97 -5.50
C TYR A 98 10.55 -8.84 -6.75
N LEU A 99 9.93 -8.70 -7.93
CA LEU A 99 10.67 -8.54 -9.18
C LEU A 99 11.54 -7.27 -9.18
N GLU A 100 11.09 -6.15 -8.63
CA GLU A 100 11.92 -4.94 -8.51
C GLU A 100 13.13 -5.14 -7.58
N THR A 101 12.94 -5.91 -6.51
CA THR A 101 14.01 -6.20 -5.55
C THR A 101 15.05 -7.16 -6.15
N GLU A 102 14.59 -8.21 -6.85
CA GLU A 102 15.46 -9.24 -7.44
C GLU A 102 16.04 -8.84 -8.81
N ALA A 103 15.29 -8.07 -9.62
CA ALA A 103 15.75 -7.54 -10.90
C ALA A 103 16.57 -6.26 -10.74
N SER A 104 16.78 -5.79 -9.51
CA SER A 104 17.80 -4.78 -9.23
C SER A 104 19.15 -5.34 -9.72
N PRO A 105 19.83 -4.70 -10.68
CA PRO A 105 20.94 -5.33 -11.38
C PRO A 105 22.01 -5.81 -10.42
N ALA A 106 22.22 -7.13 -10.37
CA ALA A 106 23.44 -7.70 -9.84
C ALA A 106 24.60 -7.18 -10.68
N ALA A 107 25.35 -6.21 -10.13
CA ALA A 107 26.68 -5.78 -10.54
C ALA A 107 26.88 -5.23 -11.97
N ASP A 108 27.40 -4.00 -12.02
CA ASP A 108 28.28 -3.42 -13.05
C ASP A 108 27.95 -3.72 -14.54
N LEU A 109 26.86 -3.12 -15.02
CA LEU A 109 26.60 -2.96 -16.45
C LEU A 109 27.64 -2.00 -17.07
N SER A 110 28.77 -2.54 -17.52
CA SER A 110 29.80 -1.76 -18.21
C SER A 110 29.38 -1.44 -19.66
N LYS A 111 29.86 -0.32 -20.19
CA LYS A 111 29.68 0.04 -21.61
C LYS A 111 30.21 -1.05 -22.56
N GLU A 112 31.23 -1.79 -22.14
CA GLU A 112 31.80 -2.85 -22.97
C GLU A 112 30.89 -4.08 -23.02
N ASN A 113 30.31 -4.48 -21.88
CA ASN A 113 29.33 -5.57 -21.83
C ASN A 113 28.11 -5.27 -22.72
N ILE A 114 27.64 -4.02 -22.71
CA ILE A 114 26.55 -3.56 -23.58
C ILE A 114 26.95 -3.64 -25.06
N ARG A 115 28.14 -3.15 -25.43
CA ARG A 115 28.63 -3.21 -26.81
C ARG A 115 28.82 -4.64 -27.31
N GLN A 116 29.37 -5.52 -26.48
CA GLN A 116 29.57 -6.92 -26.80
C GLN A 116 28.23 -7.63 -27.03
N TYR A 117 27.26 -7.43 -26.12
CA TYR A 117 25.92 -7.99 -26.27
C TYR A 117 25.25 -7.56 -27.58
N TYR A 118 25.30 -6.26 -27.90
CA TYR A 118 24.74 -5.76 -29.16
C TYR A 118 25.40 -6.38 -30.38
N ARG A 119 26.74 -6.45 -30.42
CA ARG A 119 27.47 -7.05 -31.54
C ARG A 119 27.13 -8.54 -31.72
N SER A 120 27.07 -9.30 -30.63
CA SER A 120 26.76 -10.73 -30.66
C SER A 120 25.30 -11.03 -31.03
N ASN A 121 24.39 -10.07 -30.86
CA ASN A 121 22.96 -10.22 -31.15
C ASN A 121 22.46 -9.27 -32.25
N ALA A 122 23.34 -8.67 -33.05
CA ALA A 122 22.97 -7.59 -33.98
C ALA A 122 21.82 -7.97 -34.93
N ALA A 123 21.78 -9.24 -35.35
CA ALA A 123 20.74 -9.77 -36.23
C ALA A 123 19.33 -9.76 -35.60
N SER A 124 19.20 -9.82 -34.26
CA SER A 124 17.89 -9.77 -33.58
C SER A 124 17.30 -8.35 -33.51
N PHE A 125 18.08 -7.33 -33.88
CA PHE A 125 17.67 -5.94 -33.89
C PHE A 125 17.37 -5.42 -35.31
N ILE A 126 17.33 -6.31 -36.30
CA ILE A 126 16.96 -5.98 -37.68
C ILE A 126 15.45 -6.18 -37.81
N ARG A 127 14.75 -5.19 -38.34
CA ARG A 127 13.32 -5.30 -38.64
C ARG A 127 13.12 -6.21 -39.86
N SER A 128 12.15 -7.11 -39.77
CA SER A 128 11.74 -7.94 -40.91
C SER A 128 10.89 -7.18 -41.94
N THR A 129 10.30 -6.06 -41.54
CA THR A 129 9.43 -5.21 -42.37
C THR A 129 9.71 -3.75 -42.07
N ASP A 130 9.61 -2.89 -43.09
CA ASP A 130 9.99 -1.47 -43.00
C ASP A 130 8.94 -0.62 -42.26
N ASP A 131 7.69 -1.08 -42.22
CA ASP A 131 6.59 -0.30 -41.66
C ASP A 131 6.56 -0.36 -40.13
N ALA A 132 6.58 0.81 -39.49
CA ALA A 132 6.07 0.94 -38.13
C ALA A 132 4.55 0.77 -38.20
N VAL A 133 4.06 -0.42 -37.84
CA VAL A 133 2.62 -0.66 -37.68
C VAL A 133 2.15 0.21 -36.52
N LEU A 134 1.41 1.28 -36.84
CA LEU A 134 0.69 2.15 -35.92
C LEU A 134 -0.67 1.54 -35.57
#